data_AF-Q9AK80-F1
#
_entry.id   AF-Q9AK80-F1
#
_cell.length_a   1.000
_cell.length_b   1.000
_cell.length_c   1.000
_cell.angle_alpha   90.00
_cell.angle_beta   90.00
_cell.angle_gamma   90.00
#
_symmetry.space_group_name_H-M   'P 1'
#
loop_
_entity.id
_entity.type
_entity.pdbx_description
1 polymer ?
#
loop_
_entity_poly.entity_id
_entity_poly.type
_entity_poly.pdbx_seq_one_letter_code
_entity_poly.pdbx_strand_id
1 'polypeptide(L)' 'MAVNSKKIAVYVVVVFVLYVIITDPAKAADYVQIGFQGISDAAGAVGDFMTWAANGGE' A
#
# COMPACT_ATOMS: atom_id res chain seq x y z
N MET A 1 -4.73 -27.90 5.16
CA MET A 1 -3.70 -27.60 4.14
C MET A 1 -3.60 -26.10 3.79
N ALA A 2 -4.70 -25.38 3.50
CA ALA A 2 -4.67 -23.97 3.06
C ALA A 2 -4.01 -22.96 4.03
N VAL A 3 -4.14 -23.18 5.34
CA VAL A 3 -3.52 -22.32 6.37
C VAL A 3 -1.99 -22.38 6.37
N ASN A 4 -1.40 -23.51 5.97
CA ASN A 4 0.05 -23.64 5.87
C ASN A 4 0.59 -22.89 4.63
N SER A 5 -0.15 -22.98 3.52
CA SER A 5 0.16 -22.25 2.28
C SER A 5 0.11 -20.73 2.45
N LYS A 6 -0.91 -20.18 3.15
CA LYS A 6 -0.96 -18.74 3.47
C LYS A 6 0.23 -18.31 4.31
N LYS A 7 0.62 -19.10 5.31
CA LYS A 7 1.73 -18.78 6.21
C LYS A 7 3.07 -18.75 5.46
N ILE A 8 3.31 -19.72 4.58
CA ILE A 8 4.50 -19.77 3.72
C ILE A 8 4.53 -18.58 2.77
N ALA A 9 3.40 -18.25 2.13
CA ALA A 9 3.31 -17.11 1.22
C ALA A 9 3.65 -15.79 1.94
N VAL A 10 3.11 -15.57 3.14
CA VAL A 10 3.45 -14.39 3.95
C VAL A 10 4.93 -14.38 4.30
N TYR A 11 5.51 -15.53 4.68
CA TYR A 11 6.93 -15.62 4.99
C TYR A 11 7.82 -15.27 3.79
N VAL A 12 7.48 -15.76 2.60
CA VAL A 12 8.19 -15.44 1.36
C VAL A 12 8.13 -13.95 1.06
N VAL A 13 6.97 -13.32 1.23
CA VAL A 13 6.80 -11.88 1.04
C VAL A 13 7.65 -11.09 2.04
N VAL A 14 7.67 -11.48 3.31
CA VAL A 14 8.48 -10.81 4.34
C VAL A 14 9.97 -10.91 4.02
N VAL A 15 10.46 -12.10 3.66
CA VAL A 15 11.87 -12.29 3.26
C VAL A 15 12.22 -11.47 2.02
N PHE A 16 11.31 -11.40 1.04
CA PHE A 16 11.49 -10.58 -0.15
C PHE A 16 11.60 -9.08 0.18
N VAL A 17 10.72 -8.57 1.04
CA VAL A 17 10.78 -7.17 1.49
C VAL A 17 12.10 -6.89 2.20
N LEU A 18 12.52 -7.75 3.13
CA LEU A 18 13.80 -7.61 3.83
C LEU A 18 15.00 -7.65 2.87
N TYR A 19 14.96 -8.54 1.87
CA TYR A 19 16.00 -8.63 0.83
C TYR A 19 16.11 -7.31 0.06
N VAL A 20 14.98 -6.79 -0.45
CA VAL A 20 14.96 -5.53 -1.23
C VAL A 20 15.47 -4.35 -0.41
N ILE A 21 15.10 -4.24 0.87
CA ILE A 21 15.60 -3.18 1.76
C ILE A 21 17.12 -3.21 1.90
N ILE A 22 17.72 -4.41 2.03
CA ILE A 22 19.16 -4.57 2.21
C ILE A 22 19.90 -4.35 0.90
N THR A 23 19.40 -4.88 -0.22
CA THR A 23 20.14 -4.86 -1.49
C THR A 23 19.98 -3.56 -2.28
N ASP A 24 18.81 -2.93 -2.23
CA ASP A 24 18.47 -1.74 -3.01
C ASP A 24 17.56 -0.81 -2.17
N PRO A 25 18.13 -0.07 -1.19
CA PRO A 25 17.35 0.79 -0.30
C PRO A 25 16.61 1.90 -1.04
N ALA A 26 17.15 2.38 -2.16
CA ALA A 26 16.48 3.38 -3.01
C ALA A 26 15.16 2.84 -3.57
N LYS A 27 15.16 1.61 -4.14
CA LYS A 27 13.93 0.99 -4.66
C LYS A 27 12.94 0.69 -3.55
N ALA A 28 13.42 0.31 -2.36
CA ALA A 28 12.55 0.11 -1.21
C ALA A 28 11.82 1.39 -0.82
N ALA A 29 12.51 2.54 -0.84
CA ALA A 29 11.91 3.85 -0.59
C ALA A 29 10.84 4.19 -1.64
N ASP A 30 11.12 3.95 -2.93
CA ASP A 30 10.16 4.19 -4.01
C ASP A 30 8.89 3.33 -3.85
N TYR A 31 9.03 2.04 -3.52
CA TYR A 31 7.88 1.16 -3.29
C TYR A 31 7.00 1.62 -2.12
N VAL A 32 7.63 2.04 -1.03
CA VAL A 32 6.92 2.59 0.14
C VAL A 32 6.23 3.91 -0.22
N GLN A 33 6.90 4.77 -0.97
CA GLN A 33 6.34 6.04 -1.43
C GLN A 33 5.10 5.84 -2.32
N ILE A 34 5.15 4.90 -3.28
CA ILE A 34 3.99 4.54 -4.10
C ILE A 34 2.84 4.03 -3.22
N GLY A 35 3.14 3.23 -2.20
CA GLY A 35 2.15 2.77 -1.23
C GLY A 35 1.47 3.91 -0.47
N PHE A 36 2.26 4.85 0.05
CA PHE A 36 1.72 6.05 0.72
C PHE A 36 0.95 6.96 -0.23
N GLN A 37 1.42 7.13 -1.46
CA GLN A 37 0.73 7.92 -2.47
C GLN A 37 -0.64 7.33 -2.77
N GLY A 38 -0.73 6.02 -3.01
CA GLY A 38 -2.02 5.37 -3.25
C GLY A 38 -3.01 5.51 -2.09
N ILE A 39 -2.54 5.42 -0.84
CA ILE A 39 -3.38 5.67 0.35
C ILE A 39 -3.82 7.13 0.41
N SER A 40 -2.90 8.06 0.14
CA SER A 40 -3.16 9.50 0.19
C SER A 40 -4.16 9.92 -0.89
N ASP A 41 -4.01 9.39 -2.10
CA ASP A 41 -4.91 9.62 -3.23
C ASP A 41 -6.31 9.04 -2.94
N ALA A 42 -6.38 7.84 -2.37
CA ALA A 42 -7.66 7.25 -1.96
C ALA A 42 -8.33 8.07 -0.86
N ALA A 43 -7.57 8.53 0.14
CA ALA A 43 -8.08 9.40 1.20
C ALA A 43 -8.54 10.76 0.64
N GLY A 44 -7.79 11.33 -0.30
CA GLY A 44 -8.14 12.56 -1.02
C GLY A 44 -9.45 12.40 -1.78
N ALA A 45 -9.60 11.33 -2.57
CA ALA A 45 -10.82 11.06 -3.32
C ALA A 45 -12.05 10.88 -2.41
N VAL A 46 -11.88 10.24 -1.24
CA VAL A 46 -12.95 10.14 -0.23
C VAL A 46 -13.28 11.52 0.36
N GLY A 47 -12.25 12.34 0.64
CA GLY A 47 -12.43 13.72 1.10
C GLY A 47 -13.18 14.58 0.09
N ASP A 48 -12.76 14.55 -1.17
CA ASP A 48 -13.37 15.28 -2.29
C ASP A 48 -14.84 14.86 -2.48
N PHE A 49 -15.12 13.56 -2.39
CA PHE A 49 -16.49 13.04 -2.42
C PHE A 49 -17.34 13.57 -1.28
N MET A 50 -16.80 13.59 -0.06
CA MET A 50 -17.52 14.13 1.11
C MET A 50 -17.77 15.64 0.98
N THR A 51 -16.81 16.39 0.44
CA THR A 51 -16.96 17.82 0.14
C THR A 51 -18.01 18.07 -0.95
N TRP A 52 -17.99 17.29 -2.03
CA TRP A 52 -19.02 17.34 -3.09
C TRP A 52 -20.42 17.05 -2.53
N ALA A 53 -20.55 16.00 -1.71
CA ALA A 53 -21.80 15.63 -1.08
C ALA A 53 -22.32 16.72 -0.13
N ALA A 54 -21.42 17.35 0.64
CA ALA A 54 -21.77 18.46 1.54
C ALA A 54 -22.21 19.73 0.78
N ASN A 55 -21.68 19.94 -0.43
CA ASN A 55 -22.03 21.09 -1.28
C ASN A 55 -23.27 20.85 -2.16
N GLY A 56 -24.02 19.77 -1.97
CA GLY A 56 -25.30 19.55 -2.63
C GLY A 56 -25.22 18.86 -4.00
N GLY A 57 -24.06 18.39 -4.40
CA GLY A 57 -23.92 17.47 -5.53
C GLY A 57 -23.99 18.10 -6.94
N GLU A 58 -23.60 19.37 -7.07
CA GLU A 58 -23.39 20.02 -8.39
C GLU A 58 -22.04 19.66 -9.03
#